data_AF-A0A9C7RMM1-F1
#
_entry.id   AF-A0A9C7RMM1-F1
#
_cell.length_a   1.000
_cell.length_b   1.000
_cell.length_c   1.000
_cell.angle_alpha   90.00
_cell.angle_beta   90.00
_cell.angle_gamma   90.00
#
_symmetry.space_group_name_H-M   'P 1'
#
loop_
_entity.id
_entity.type
_entity.pdbx_description
1 polymer ?
#
loop_
_entity_poly.entity_id
_entity_poly.type
_entity_poly.pdbx_seq_one_letter_code
_entity_poly.pdbx_strand_id
1 'polypeptide(L)'
;MEELRVISQFHRIPGSEDFSKAIEFVKTLFDELGACSTKVFEYETGRRYENFEVPLSWDARDSELWLLEPEKKLLSSFKACRTSLLVGSHSTEGFEEYELKSEDDEDLRGKAVLAEGNVRDKFEKLIAEKGAKCLLVYYMREESEEIGRTPENLKDTVNYLSLPR
;
A
#
# COMPACT_ATOMS: atom_id res chain seq x y z
N MET A 1 -18.47 -19.51 -2.00
CA MET A 1 -18.65 -18.06 -1.71
C MET A 1 -17.93 -17.67 -0.43
N GLU A 2 -17.85 -18.56 0.57
CA GLU A 2 -17.11 -18.30 1.81
C GLU A 2 -15.59 -18.26 1.59
N GLU A 3 -15.06 -19.08 0.69
CA GLU A 3 -13.63 -19.14 0.36
C GLU A 3 -13.13 -17.80 -0.22
N LEU A 4 -13.94 -17.22 -1.12
CA LEU A 4 -13.67 -15.90 -1.69
C LEU A 4 -13.71 -14.81 -0.61
N ARG A 5 -14.64 -14.91 0.34
CA ARG A 5 -14.77 -13.98 1.47
C ARG A 5 -13.59 -14.07 2.44
N VAL A 6 -13.03 -15.26 2.66
CA VAL A 6 -11.86 -15.46 3.52
C VAL A 6 -10.60 -14.95 2.81
N ILE A 7 -10.38 -15.36 1.56
CA ILE A 7 -9.20 -14.95 0.78
C ILE A 7 -9.14 -13.43 0.58
N SER A 8 -10.29 -12.77 0.41
CA SER A 8 -10.35 -11.32 0.20
C SER A 8 -9.95 -10.49 1.42
N GLN A 9 -9.88 -11.08 2.62
CA GLN A 9 -9.47 -10.39 3.85
C GLN A 9 -7.95 -10.30 4.00
N PHE A 10 -7.19 -11.15 3.31
CA PHE A 10 -5.73 -11.15 3.41
C PHE A 10 -5.13 -10.09 2.49
N HIS A 11 -4.15 -9.35 3.02
CA HIS A 11 -3.29 -8.52 2.18
C HIS A 11 -2.45 -9.40 1.25
N ARG A 12 -2.48 -9.12 -0.06
CA ARG A 12 -1.83 -9.95 -1.09
C ARG A 12 -0.42 -9.49 -1.45
N ILE A 13 0.33 -8.92 -0.50
CA ILE A 13 1.73 -8.55 -0.75
C ILE A 13 2.59 -9.81 -0.72
N PRO A 14 3.32 -10.14 -1.80
CA PRO A 14 4.19 -11.30 -1.80
C PRO A 14 5.18 -11.28 -0.64
N GLY A 15 5.28 -12.40 0.08
CA GLY A 15 6.18 -12.56 1.22
C GLY A 15 5.69 -11.94 2.54
N SER A 16 4.51 -11.28 2.56
CA SER A 16 3.90 -10.79 3.80
C SER A 16 3.26 -11.91 4.62
N GLU A 17 3.02 -11.66 5.91
CA GLU A 17 2.40 -12.64 6.81
C GLU A 17 0.99 -13.05 6.32
N ASP A 18 0.19 -12.08 5.87
CA ASP A 18 -1.15 -12.33 5.32
C ASP A 18 -1.12 -13.14 4.03
N PHE A 19 -0.11 -12.94 3.19
CA PHE A 19 0.07 -13.75 1.98
C PHE A 19 0.39 -15.20 2.31
N SER A 20 1.26 -15.45 3.29
CA SER A 20 1.53 -16.80 3.79
C SER A 20 0.29 -17.46 4.37
N LYS A 21 -0.52 -16.74 5.15
CA LYS A 21 -1.81 -17.24 5.66
C LYS A 21 -2.79 -17.59 4.53
N ALA A 22 -2.84 -16.77 3.48
CA ALA A 22 -3.68 -17.05 2.32
C ALA A 22 -3.24 -18.33 1.60
N ILE A 23 -1.93 -18.57 1.47
CA ILE A 23 -1.39 -19.81 0.89
C ILE A 23 -1.78 -21.03 1.74
N GLU A 24 -1.60 -20.96 3.06
CA GLU A 24 -1.96 -22.05 3.96
C GLU A 24 -3.47 -22.36 3.94
N PHE A 25 -4.31 -21.32 3.86
CA PHE A 25 -5.75 -21.50 3.69
C PHE A 25 -6.07 -22.24 2.39
N VAL A 26 -5.50 -21.80 1.26
CA VAL A 26 -5.71 -22.45 -0.04
C VAL A 26 -5.17 -23.89 -0.05
N LYS A 27 -4.01 -24.13 0.56
CA LYS A 27 -3.44 -25.47 0.72
C LYS A 27 -4.41 -26.39 1.48
N THR A 28 -4.98 -25.91 2.58
CA THR A 28 -5.96 -26.66 3.38
C THR A 28 -7.18 -27.04 2.55
N LEU A 29 -7.70 -26.12 1.73
CA LEU A 29 -8.81 -26.42 0.81
C LEU A 29 -8.46 -27.52 -0.19
N PHE A 30 -7.26 -27.48 -0.78
CA PHE A 30 -6.82 -28.54 -1.72
C PHE A 30 -6.64 -29.89 -1.03
N ASP A 31 -6.10 -29.90 0.19
CA ASP A 31 -5.92 -31.12 0.97
C ASP A 31 -7.28 -31.74 1.34
N GLU A 32 -8.28 -30.93 1.71
CA GLU A 32 -9.65 -31.37 2.01
C GLU A 32 -10.38 -31.95 0.79
N LEU A 33 -10.09 -31.42 -0.41
CA LEU A 33 -10.66 -31.93 -1.67
C LEU A 33 -10.07 -33.28 -2.10
N GLY A 34 -8.98 -33.74 -1.47
CA GLY A 34 -8.42 -35.08 -1.67
C GLY A 34 -7.88 -35.36 -3.09
N ALA A 35 -7.73 -34.33 -3.93
CA ALA A 35 -7.49 -34.51 -5.36
C ALA A 35 -6.01 -34.66 -5.74
N CYS A 36 -5.05 -34.21 -4.92
CA CYS A 36 -3.61 -34.24 -5.20
C CYS A 36 -2.79 -34.11 -3.90
N SER A 37 -1.52 -34.53 -3.92
CA SER A 37 -0.56 -34.13 -2.88
C SER A 37 -0.20 -32.65 -3.07
N THR A 38 -0.64 -31.77 -2.18
CA THR A 38 -0.33 -30.34 -2.25
C THR A 38 1.09 -30.07 -1.76
N LYS A 39 1.86 -29.30 -2.51
CA LYS A 39 3.20 -28.82 -2.11
C LYS A 39 3.26 -27.31 -2.24
N VAL A 40 3.81 -26.66 -1.22
CA VAL A 40 4.16 -25.24 -1.25
C VAL A 40 5.63 -25.14 -1.61
N PHE A 41 5.94 -24.30 -2.60
CA PHE A 41 7.31 -23.98 -2.98
C PHE A 41 7.66 -22.60 -2.44
N GLU A 42 8.77 -22.52 -1.71
CA GLU A 42 9.27 -21.28 -1.12
C GLU A 42 10.44 -20.73 -1.92
N TYR A 43 10.46 -19.42 -2.10
CA TYR A 43 11.50 -18.70 -2.81
C TYR A 43 11.97 -17.54 -1.94
N GLU A 44 13.29 -17.34 -1.86
CA GLU A 44 13.88 -16.29 -1.04
C GLU A 44 13.66 -14.91 -1.69
N THR A 45 13.19 -13.95 -0.90
CA THR A 45 12.92 -12.57 -1.37
C THR A 45 14.20 -11.86 -1.78
N GLY A 46 14.14 -11.02 -2.81
CA GLY A 46 15.31 -10.28 -3.31
C GLY A 46 16.31 -11.15 -4.08
N ARG A 47 16.02 -12.44 -4.28
CA ARG A 47 16.81 -13.31 -5.15
C ARG A 47 16.19 -13.44 -6.53
N ARG A 48 17.07 -13.66 -7.50
CA ARG A 48 16.70 -14.00 -8.87
C ARG A 48 16.74 -15.51 -9.07
N TYR A 49 15.66 -16.07 -9.60
CA TYR A 49 15.56 -17.45 -10.05
C TYR A 49 15.26 -17.43 -11.55
N GLU A 50 16.23 -17.84 -12.36
CA GLU A 50 16.16 -17.78 -13.83
C GLU A 50 15.81 -16.37 -14.35
N ASN A 51 14.62 -16.21 -14.96
CA ASN A 51 14.08 -14.96 -15.49
C ASN A 51 13.13 -14.25 -14.51
N PHE A 52 12.97 -14.75 -13.28
CA PHE A 52 12.08 -14.18 -12.28
C PHE A 52 12.87 -13.59 -11.11
N GLU A 53 12.62 -12.32 -10.81
CA GLU A 53 13.15 -11.64 -9.63
C GLU A 53 12.09 -11.66 -8.53
N VAL A 54 12.41 -12.31 -7.41
CA VAL A 54 11.47 -12.42 -6.29
C VAL A 54 11.41 -11.06 -5.59
N PRO A 55 10.22 -10.45 -5.48
CA PRO A 55 10.11 -9.14 -4.85
C PRO A 55 10.53 -9.17 -3.39
N LEU A 56 11.03 -8.03 -2.88
CA LEU A 56 11.20 -7.83 -1.45
C LEU A 56 9.84 -7.95 -0.74
N SER A 57 9.84 -8.65 0.39
CA SER A 57 8.69 -8.67 1.28
C SER A 57 8.53 -7.31 1.96
N TRP A 58 7.28 -6.94 2.20
CA TRP A 58 6.91 -5.81 3.02
C TRP A 58 5.68 -6.19 3.83
N ASP A 59 5.72 -5.89 5.12
CA ASP A 59 4.68 -6.28 6.06
C ASP A 59 4.40 -5.13 7.04
N ALA A 60 3.35 -4.37 6.76
CA ALA A 60 2.93 -3.29 7.65
C ALA A 60 2.26 -3.86 8.90
N ARG A 61 2.70 -3.36 10.06
CA ARG A 61 2.13 -3.72 11.35
C ARG A 61 0.98 -2.80 11.73
N ASP A 62 1.20 -1.50 11.63
CA ASP A 62 0.21 -0.47 11.92
C ASP A 62 0.57 0.85 11.23
N SER A 63 -0.42 1.72 11.06
CA SER A 63 -0.21 3.12 10.72
C SER A 63 -1.45 3.94 11.03
N GLU A 64 -1.23 5.21 11.37
CA GLU A 64 -2.28 6.19 11.55
C GLU A 64 -1.86 7.53 10.92
N LEU A 65 -2.83 8.22 10.33
CA LEU A 65 -2.66 9.57 9.82
C LEU A 65 -3.63 10.50 10.55
N TRP A 66 -3.07 11.52 11.20
CA TRP A 66 -3.82 12.50 11.97
C TRP A 66 -3.66 13.89 11.37
N LEU A 67 -4.77 14.62 11.31
CA LEU A 67 -4.77 16.08 11.22
C LEU A 67 -4.65 16.61 12.65
N LEU A 68 -3.74 17.54 12.91
CA LEU A 68 -3.56 18.14 14.24
C LEU A 68 -4.18 19.54 14.32
N GLU A 69 -4.03 20.32 13.25
CA GLU A 69 -4.61 21.65 13.10
C GLU A 69 -5.39 21.76 11.78
N PRO A 70 -6.47 22.56 11.71
CA PRO A 70 -7.04 23.37 12.80
C PRO A 70 -7.82 22.56 13.85
N GLU A 71 -8.12 21.29 13.58
CA GLU A 71 -8.80 20.39 14.49
C GLU A 71 -8.09 19.04 14.52
N LYS A 72 -7.91 18.48 15.73
CA LYS A 72 -7.33 17.15 15.89
C LYS A 72 -8.31 16.08 15.43
N LYS A 73 -7.99 15.40 14.32
CA LYS A 73 -8.85 14.38 13.72
C LYS A 73 -8.04 13.22 13.13
N LEU A 74 -8.43 11.99 13.44
CA LEU A 74 -7.93 10.81 12.74
C LEU A 74 -8.49 10.82 11.30
N LEU A 75 -7.61 10.90 10.32
CA LEU A 75 -7.98 10.88 8.89
C LEU A 75 -8.06 9.45 8.37
N SER A 76 -7.07 8.62 8.70
CA SER A 76 -7.04 7.21 8.29
C SER A 76 -6.19 6.36 9.24
N SER A 77 -6.46 5.06 9.27
CA SER A 77 -5.59 4.07 9.91
C SER A 77 -5.50 2.79 9.07
N PHE A 78 -4.36 2.11 9.14
CA PHE A 78 -4.15 0.82 8.49
C PHE A 78 -5.15 -0.23 8.96
N LYS A 79 -5.54 -0.18 10.25
CA LYS A 79 -6.54 -1.07 10.84
C LYS A 79 -7.93 -0.89 10.23
N ALA A 80 -8.33 0.34 9.94
CA ALA A 80 -9.62 0.63 9.29
C ALA A 80 -9.58 0.36 7.78
N CYS A 81 -8.46 0.71 7.13
CA CYS A 81 -8.28 0.58 5.70
C CYS A 81 -6.84 0.17 5.37
N ARG A 82 -6.62 -1.11 5.02
CA ARG A 82 -5.29 -1.65 4.70
C ARG A 82 -4.60 -0.93 3.53
N THR A 83 -5.38 -0.43 2.58
CA THR A 83 -4.90 0.32 1.40
C THR A 83 -4.62 1.79 1.68
N SER A 84 -4.80 2.26 2.91
CA SER A 84 -4.46 3.65 3.28
C SER A 84 -2.96 3.90 3.46
N LEU A 85 -2.15 2.84 3.51
CA LEU A 85 -0.70 2.91 3.52
C LEU A 85 -0.16 2.38 2.19
N LEU A 86 0.73 3.14 1.55
CA LEU A 86 1.38 2.71 0.31
C LEU A 86 2.30 1.51 0.59
N VAL A 87 2.24 0.51 -0.28
CA VAL A 87 3.17 -0.62 -0.18
C VAL A 87 4.59 -0.14 -0.39
N GLY A 88 5.49 -0.50 0.51
CA GLY A 88 6.88 -0.04 0.49
C GLY A 88 7.14 1.21 1.34
N SER A 89 6.12 1.77 2.00
CA SER A 89 6.33 2.85 2.97
C SER A 89 7.32 2.45 4.06
N HIS A 90 8.17 3.41 4.45
CA HIS A 90 9.13 3.24 5.54
C HIS A 90 8.46 3.44 6.91
N SER A 91 8.99 2.80 7.94
CA SER A 91 8.55 2.99 9.32
C SER A 91 8.98 4.34 9.86
N THR A 92 8.16 4.91 10.74
CA THR A 92 8.52 6.08 11.56
C THR A 92 8.99 5.63 12.95
N GLU A 93 9.74 6.46 13.65
CA GLU A 93 10.15 6.21 15.04
C GLU A 93 9.05 6.69 16.01
N GLY A 94 7.86 6.10 15.88
CA GLY A 94 6.64 6.52 16.58
C GLY A 94 5.82 7.55 15.80
N PHE A 95 5.11 8.44 16.50
CA PHE A 95 4.36 9.51 15.86
C PHE A 95 5.30 10.66 15.49
N GLU A 96 5.34 10.99 14.20
CA GLU A 96 6.10 12.11 13.66
C GLU A 96 5.13 13.18 13.13
N GLU A 97 5.43 14.44 13.42
CA GLU A 97 4.59 15.58 13.05
C GLU A 97 5.29 16.42 11.99
N TYR A 98 4.54 16.76 10.95
CA TYR A 98 5.04 17.49 9.80
C TYR A 98 4.04 18.57 9.39
N GLU A 99 4.54 19.74 9.02
CA GLU A 99 3.72 20.75 8.35
C GLU A 99 3.32 20.23 6.96
N LEU A 100 2.03 20.33 6.65
CA LEU A 100 1.45 19.93 5.38
C LEU A 100 1.66 21.03 4.32
N LYS A 101 2.18 20.66 3.16
CA LYS A 101 2.38 21.50 1.99
C LYS A 101 1.70 20.93 0.75
N SER A 102 1.37 21.80 -0.20
CA SER A 102 1.07 21.42 -1.58
C SER A 102 2.36 21.09 -2.31
N GLU A 103 2.30 20.25 -3.34
CA GLU A 103 3.49 19.91 -4.13
C GLU A 103 4.09 21.08 -4.94
N ASP A 104 3.30 22.13 -5.16
CA ASP A 104 3.69 23.38 -5.82
C ASP A 104 4.38 24.38 -4.88
N ASP A 105 4.38 24.14 -3.56
CA ASP A 105 5.08 25.00 -2.62
C ASP A 105 6.60 24.96 -2.83
N GLU A 106 7.26 26.10 -2.59
CA GLU A 106 8.69 26.27 -2.85
C GLU A 106 9.58 25.43 -1.92
N ASP A 107 9.28 25.44 -0.62
CA ASP A 107 10.03 24.69 0.40
C ASP A 107 9.26 23.47 0.90
N LEU A 108 9.71 22.30 0.44
CA LEU A 108 9.17 21.00 0.83
C LEU A 108 10.10 20.22 1.76
N ARG A 109 11.29 20.75 2.07
CA ARG A 109 12.30 19.97 2.79
C ARG A 109 11.84 19.74 4.23
N GLY A 110 11.81 18.47 4.64
CA GLY A 110 11.35 18.13 5.99
C GLY A 110 9.85 18.25 6.19
N LYS A 111 9.05 18.36 5.12
CA LYS A 111 7.59 18.56 5.18
C LYS A 111 6.82 17.30 4.78
N ALA A 112 5.54 17.27 5.12
CA ALA A 112 4.58 16.36 4.52
C ALA A 112 3.96 17.04 3.29
N VAL A 113 3.84 16.31 2.19
CA VAL A 113 3.38 16.88 0.93
C VAL A 113 2.18 16.10 0.43
N LEU A 114 1.08 16.81 0.17
CA LEU A 114 -0.05 16.28 -0.56
C LEU A 114 0.19 16.45 -2.06
N ALA A 115 0.14 15.35 -2.80
CA ALA A 115 0.41 15.34 -4.23
C ALA A 115 -0.65 14.57 -5.01
N GLU A 116 -0.88 14.99 -6.25
CA GLU A 116 -1.82 14.34 -7.16
C GLU A 116 -1.10 13.74 -8.37
N GLY A 117 -1.36 12.48 -8.67
CA GLY A 117 -0.79 11.78 -9.83
C GLY A 117 0.04 10.56 -9.48
N ASN A 118 0.86 10.12 -10.43
CA ASN A 118 1.58 8.85 -10.34
C ASN A 118 2.56 8.82 -9.15
N VAL A 119 2.38 7.83 -8.27
CA VAL A 119 3.17 7.65 -7.04
C VAL A 119 4.68 7.58 -7.29
N ARG A 120 5.12 6.91 -8.37
CA ARG A 120 6.55 6.78 -8.69
C ARG A 120 7.16 8.16 -8.95
N ASP A 121 6.52 8.94 -9.81
CA ASP A 121 7.03 10.25 -10.22
C ASP A 121 7.03 11.23 -9.05
N LYS A 122 6.00 11.17 -8.20
CA LYS A 122 5.91 12.01 -7.00
C LYS A 122 6.93 11.62 -5.94
N PHE A 123 7.17 10.33 -5.73
CA PHE A 123 8.19 9.88 -4.79
C PHE A 123 9.57 10.38 -5.20
N GLU A 124 9.96 10.20 -6.46
CA GLU A 124 11.26 10.65 -6.97
C GLU A 124 11.42 12.18 -6.79
N LYS A 125 10.47 12.94 -7.32
CA LYS A 125 10.56 14.41 -7.33
C LYS A 125 10.44 15.04 -5.94
N LEU A 126 9.50 14.58 -5.12
CA LEU A 126 9.16 15.26 -3.86
C LEU A 126 10.00 14.74 -2.69
N ILE A 127 10.22 13.43 -2.62
CA ILE A 127 10.96 12.80 -1.53
C ILE A 127 12.45 12.76 -1.85
N ALA A 128 12.84 12.13 -2.97
CA ALA A 128 14.26 11.91 -3.27
C ALA A 128 14.99 13.22 -3.66
N GLU A 129 14.40 14.04 -4.54
CA GLU A 129 15.04 15.27 -5.01
C GLU A 129 14.82 16.46 -4.06
N LYS A 130 13.57 16.75 -3.68
CA LYS A 130 13.23 17.93 -2.84
C LYS A 130 13.40 17.69 -1.34
N GLY A 131 13.51 16.45 -0.88
CA GLY A 131 13.76 16.12 0.53
C GLY A 131 12.55 16.27 1.45
N ALA A 132 11.33 16.16 0.92
CA ALA A 132 10.14 15.97 1.75
C ALA A 132 10.24 14.65 2.54
N LYS A 133 9.52 14.57 3.66
CA LYS A 133 9.61 13.45 4.60
C LYS A 133 8.39 12.53 4.56
N CYS A 134 7.24 13.06 4.15
CA CYS A 134 6.02 12.28 4.04
C CYS A 134 5.33 12.62 2.71
N LEU A 135 4.94 11.58 1.97
CA LEU A 135 4.16 11.71 0.75
C LEU A 135 2.73 11.24 1.04
N LEU A 136 1.78 12.15 0.90
CA LEU A 136 0.35 11.87 0.89
C LEU A 136 -0.12 11.95 -0.56
N VAL A 137 -0.80 10.92 -1.05
CA VAL A 137 -1.20 10.85 -2.45
C VAL A 137 -2.71 10.80 -2.56
N TYR A 138 -3.25 11.70 -3.38
CA TYR A 138 -4.61 11.62 -3.89
C TYR A 138 -4.53 11.27 -5.37
N TYR A 139 -4.77 10.01 -5.72
CA TYR A 139 -4.61 9.54 -7.09
C TYR A 139 -5.49 8.34 -7.39
N MET A 140 -6.20 8.38 -8.52
CA MET A 140 -6.86 7.21 -9.08
C MET A 140 -6.14 6.74 -10.34
N ARG A 141 -5.75 5.47 -10.33
CA ARG A 141 -5.13 4.86 -11.51
C ARG A 141 -6.22 4.50 -12.51
N GLU A 142 -5.94 4.76 -13.79
CA GLU A 142 -6.88 4.53 -14.91
C GLU A 142 -8.21 5.25 -14.67
N GLU A 143 -8.14 6.57 -14.41
CA GLU A 143 -9.35 7.41 -14.39
C GLU A 143 -10.05 7.38 -15.74
N SER A 144 -11.37 7.30 -15.71
CA SER A 144 -12.21 7.28 -16.90
C SER A 144 -13.55 7.94 -16.59
N GLU A 145 -13.73 9.13 -17.15
CA GLU A 145 -14.99 9.88 -17.04
C GLU A 145 -16.16 9.12 -17.70
N GLU A 146 -15.90 8.40 -18.80
CA GLU A 146 -16.93 7.65 -19.55
C GLU A 146 -17.70 6.65 -18.69
N ILE A 147 -17.00 5.98 -17.78
CA ILE A 147 -17.60 5.00 -16.85
C ILE A 147 -17.78 5.56 -15.43
N GLY A 148 -17.60 6.87 -15.24
CA GLY A 148 -17.70 7.52 -13.93
C GLY A 148 -16.61 7.11 -12.94
N ARG A 149 -15.50 6.55 -13.42
CA ARG A 149 -14.33 6.20 -12.59
C ARG A 149 -13.45 7.43 -12.42
N THR A 150 -13.87 8.33 -11.54
CA THR A 150 -13.08 9.49 -11.14
C THR A 150 -13.05 9.60 -9.62
N PRO A 151 -12.03 10.25 -9.04
CA PRO A 151 -11.97 10.47 -7.60
C PRO A 151 -13.22 11.19 -7.03
N GLU A 152 -13.84 12.09 -7.79
CA GLU A 152 -15.03 12.85 -7.38
C GLU A 152 -16.28 11.98 -7.33
N ASN A 153 -16.42 11.07 -8.29
CA ASN A 153 -17.56 10.15 -8.38
C ASN A 153 -17.40 8.95 -7.46
N LEU A 154 -16.17 8.55 -7.18
CA LEU A 154 -15.80 7.37 -6.43
C LEU A 154 -14.88 7.72 -5.25
N LYS A 155 -15.34 8.65 -4.40
CA LYS A 155 -14.58 9.21 -3.27
C LYS A 155 -14.08 8.15 -2.27
N ASP A 156 -14.85 7.07 -2.13
CA ASP A 156 -14.53 5.97 -1.22
C ASP A 156 -13.71 4.86 -1.89
N THR A 157 -13.39 4.99 -3.19
CA THR A 157 -12.59 4.00 -3.89
C THR A 157 -11.15 4.09 -3.45
N VAL A 158 -10.69 3.00 -2.85
CA VAL A 158 -9.31 2.84 -2.42
C VAL A 158 -8.50 2.16 -3.52
N ASN A 159 -7.42 2.80 -3.96
CA ASN A 159 -6.52 2.24 -4.96
C ASN A 159 -5.39 1.47 -4.29
N TYR A 160 -5.06 0.31 -4.84
CA TYR A 160 -3.86 -0.41 -4.46
C TYR A 160 -2.66 0.24 -5.16
N LEU A 161 -1.82 0.93 -4.39
CA LEU A 161 -0.68 1.67 -4.88
C LEU A 161 0.58 1.26 -4.10
N SER A 162 1.74 1.39 -4.76
CA SER A 162 3.04 1.03 -4.19
C SER A 162 4.08 2.08 -4.54
N LEU A 163 5.00 2.34 -3.61
CA LEU A 163 6.22 3.06 -3.91
C LEU A 163 7.07 2.27 -4.91
N PRO A 164 7.90 2.96 -5.72
CA PRO A 164 8.89 2.27 -6.54
C PRO A 164 9.79 1.41 -5.65
N ARG A 165 10.01 0.16 -6.08
CA ARG A 165 10.97 -0.78 -5.49
C ARG A 165 12.34 -0.60 -6.11
#